data_AF-K2A6R7-F1
#
_entry.id   AF-K2A6R7-F1
#
_cell.length_a   1.000
_cell.length_b   1.000
_cell.length_c   1.000
_cell.angle_alpha   90.00
_cell.angle_beta   90.00
_cell.angle_gamma   90.00
#
_symmetry.space_group_name_H-M   'P 1'
#
loop_
_entity.id
_entity.type
_entity.pdbx_description
1 polymer ?
#
loop_
_entity_poly.entity_id
_entity_poly.type
_entity_poly.pdbx_seq_one_letter_code
_entity_poly.pdbx_strand_id
1 'polypeptide(L)' 'MSKLVRVLAHELGHALGLEHVTSTKAIMYYLNNGINEKLVPADLSELKQHCGLE' A
#
# COMPACT_ATOMS: atom_id res chain seq x y z
N MET A 1 -11.39 4.76 -13.35
CA MET A 1 -11.80 4.69 -11.91
C MET A 1 -10.73 4.09 -11.00
N SER A 2 -9.79 3.24 -11.46
CA SER A 2 -8.83 2.56 -10.58
C SER A 2 -7.69 3.43 -10.01
N LYS A 3 -7.28 4.50 -10.71
CA LYS A 3 -6.19 5.39 -10.23
C LYS A 3 -6.53 6.16 -8.95
N LEU A 4 -7.76 6.69 -8.83
CA LEU A 4 -8.21 7.40 -7.62
C LEU A 4 -8.26 6.46 -6.42
N VAL A 5 -8.83 5.26 -6.59
CA VAL A 5 -8.87 4.22 -5.53
C VAL A 5 -7.46 3.87 -5.07
N ARG A 6 -6.49 3.75 -5.99
CA ARG A 6 -5.09 3.46 -5.63
C ARG A 6 -4.46 4.59 -4.82
N VAL A 7 -4.67 5.85 -5.19
CA VAL A 7 -4.19 7.00 -4.40
C VAL A 7 -4.82 6.99 -3.02
N LEU A 8 -6.15 6.82 -2.93
CA LEU A 8 -6.83 6.74 -1.64
C LEU A 8 -6.32 5.59 -0.76
N ALA A 9 -6.01 4.43 -1.35
CA ALA A 9 -5.43 3.31 -0.60
C ALA A 9 -4.01 3.61 -0.08
N HIS A 10 -3.19 4.34 -0.85
CA HIS A 10 -1.86 4.79 -0.43
C HIS A 10 -1.95 5.79 0.74
N GLU A 11 -2.79 6.82 0.61
CA GLU A 11 -2.96 7.82 1.69
C GLU A 11 -3.61 7.22 2.94
N LEU A 12 -4.52 6.25 2.78
CA LEU A 12 -5.07 5.50 3.89
C LEU A 12 -3.97 4.70 4.61
N GLY A 13 -3.00 4.14 3.89
CA GLY A 13 -1.84 3.49 4.50
C GLY A 13 -1.07 4.44 5.43
N HIS A 14 -0.78 5.67 4.97
CA HIS A 14 -0.18 6.70 5.83
C HIS A 14 -1.05 7.05 7.04
N ALA A 15 -2.36 7.18 6.84
CA ALA A 15 -3.31 7.43 7.93
C ALA A 15 -3.37 6.29 8.97
N LEU A 16 -3.05 5.06 8.54
CA LEU A 16 -2.91 3.89 9.40
C LEU A 16 -1.51 3.77 10.01
N GLY A 17 -0.54 4.62 9.68
CA GLY A 17 0.82 4.57 10.20
C GLY A 17 1.78 3.67 9.41
N LEU A 18 1.42 3.29 8.18
CA LEU A 18 2.31 2.56 7.29
C LEU A 18 3.27 3.52 6.58
N GLU A 19 4.54 3.17 6.58
CA GLU A 19 5.58 3.93 5.86
C GLU A 19 5.77 3.42 4.43
N HIS A 20 6.52 4.18 3.63
CA HIS A 20 6.88 3.73 2.30
C HIS A 20 7.72 2.46 2.30
N VAL A 21 7.43 1.57 1.35
CA VAL A 21 8.20 0.34 1.13
C VAL A 21 8.98 0.42 -0.19
N THR A 22 10.03 -0.40 -0.32
CA THR A 22 10.90 -0.40 -1.51
C THR A 22 10.34 -1.24 -2.68
N SER A 23 9.31 -2.05 -2.42
CA SER A 23 8.69 -2.90 -3.44
C SER A 23 7.91 -2.06 -4.45
N THR A 24 8.40 -1.97 -5.69
CA THR A 24 7.81 -1.15 -6.76
C THR A 24 6.37 -1.51 -7.13
N LYS A 25 5.92 -2.71 -6.70
CA LYS A 25 4.57 -3.22 -6.94
C LYS A 25 3.61 -2.95 -5.79
N ALA A 26 4.12 -2.59 -4.61
CA ALA A 26 3.30 -2.31 -3.43
C ALA A 26 2.47 -1.02 -3.60
N ILE A 27 1.38 -0.94 -2.85
CA ILE A 27 0.57 0.27 -2.75
C ILE A 27 1.38 1.37 -2.04
N MET A 28 2.13 1.00 -1.00
CA MET A 28 2.99 1.90 -0.23
C MET A 28 4.35 2.17 -0.91
N TYR A 29 4.53 1.83 -2.19
CA TYR A 29 5.71 2.28 -2.92
C TYR A 29 5.66 3.81 -3.08
N TYR A 30 6.77 4.50 -2.78
CA TYR A 30 6.83 5.97 -2.78
C TYR A 30 6.37 6.62 -4.09
N LEU A 31 6.50 5.90 -5.22
CA LEU A 31 6.10 6.39 -6.53
C LEU A 31 4.77 5.74 -6.97
N ASN A 32 3.70 6.53 -6.94
CA ASN A 32 2.39 6.10 -7.43
C ASN A 32 2.29 6.16 -8.96
N ASN A 33 2.86 5.17 -9.67
CA ASN A 33 2.80 5.10 -11.15
C ASN A 33 1.43 4.66 -11.73
N GLY A 34 0.44 4.35 -10.89
CA GLY A 34 -0.88 3.90 -11.33
C GLY A 34 -0.94 2.55 -12.04
N ILE A 35 0.14 1.75 -12.01
CA ILE A 35 0.27 0.50 -12.79
C ILE A 35 -0.23 -0.72 -12.00
N ASN A 36 -0.22 -0.68 -10.67
CA ASN A 36 -0.61 -1.81 -9.82
C ASN A 36 -1.78 -1.48 -8.90
N GLU A 37 -2.98 -1.87 -9.31
CA GLU A 37 -4.22 -1.72 -8.54
C GLU A 37 -4.53 -2.91 -7.63
N LYS A 38 -3.76 -3.99 -7.72
CA LYS A 38 -3.92 -5.19 -6.89
C LYS A 38 -2.91 -5.19 -5.74
N LEU A 39 -3.40 -5.52 -4.55
CA LEU A 39 -2.56 -5.84 -3.40
C LEU A 39 -1.60 -6.96 -3.77
N VAL A 40 -0.33 -6.79 -3.43
CA VAL A 40 0.67 -7.84 -3.44
C VAL A 40 0.85 -8.43 -2.04
N PRO A 41 1.42 -9.64 -1.89
CA PRO A 41 1.59 -10.25 -0.56
C PRO A 41 2.35 -9.38 0.44
N ALA A 42 3.23 -8.49 -0.04
CA ALA A 42 3.94 -7.53 0.79
C ALA A 42 2.99 -6.51 1.46
N ASP A 43 1.97 -6.02 0.74
CA ASP A 43 1.00 -5.06 1.30
C ASP A 43 0.22 -5.69 2.47
N LEU A 44 -0.19 -6.96 2.31
CA LEU A 44 -0.89 -7.70 3.37
C LEU A 44 0.01 -8.00 4.56
N SER A 45 1.27 -8.35 4.32
CA SER A 45 2.23 -8.65 5.39
C SER A 45 2.53 -7.40 6.23
N GLU A 46 2.71 -6.25 5.58
CA GLU A 46 3.00 -4.98 6.26
C GLU A 46 1.80 -4.51 7.09
N LEU A 47 0.59 -4.58 6.51
CA LEU A 47 -0.63 -4.22 7.24
C LEU A 47 -0.87 -5.14 8.45
N LYS A 48 -0.65 -6.45 8.29
CA LYS A 48 -0.76 -7.43 9.36
C LYS A 48 0.23 -7.17 10.49
N GLN A 49 1.50 -6.93 10.14
CA GLN A 49 2.55 -6.60 11.10
C GLN A 49 2.20 -5.32 11.87
N HIS A 50 1.75 -4.28 11.18
CA HIS A 50 1.36 -3.02 11.81
C HIS A 50 0.16 -3.18 12.76
N CYS A 51 -0.83 -3.99 12.37
CA CYS A 51 -2.02 -4.25 13.18
C CYS A 51 -1.80 -5.32 14.29
N GLY A 52 -0.63 -5.93 14.38
CA GLY A 52 -0.35 -7.00 15.35
C GLY A 52 -1.14 -8.29 15.09
N LEU A 53 -1.45 -8.58 13.82
CA LEU A 53 -2.22 -9.75 13.41
C LEU A 53 -1.30 -10.76 12.72
N GLU A 54 -1.16 -11.97 13.28
CA GLU A 54 -0.44 -13.09 12.66
C GLU A 54 -1.28 -13.77 11.56
#